data_AF-M1KKF2-F1
#
_entry.id   AF-M1KKF2-F1
#
_cell.length_a   1.000
_cell.length_b   1.000
_cell.length_c   1.000
_cell.angle_alpha   90.00
_cell.angle_beta   90.00
_cell.angle_gamma   90.00
#
_symmetry.space_group_name_H-M   'P 1'
#
loop_
_entity.id
_entity.type
_entity.pdbx_description
1 polymer ?
#
loop_
_entity_poly.entity_id
_entity_poly.type
_entity_poly.pdbx_seq_one_letter_code
_entity_poly.pdbx_strand_id
1 'polypeptide(L)'
;FAMEKRFLETGEPNNLTLMHSCGQSDRDRGIQHFAHEGMLGRIIGGHWGLQPKIMDLIARNKLLAYNFPQGQFAQLYRSMAGGEPGKITKVGLGTFIDPRLDGGKMNEVTKNAPDLVDVVTIDGEEYMRYKPIPIDYCIIRGTRIDENGNLSTEEEAMNLEVFSAVMACKKFGGKVIAQAKYKVAANTIHCKQVTVPGVFIDAAVICPDPDVDHRQTHSFAYNPAYCGNIRTPDGGGDTLPLTVRKVIGRRAMMELSRNDILNVGTGIPNDVVGPIIAEEGISDDVTITVESGIYGGVPMGGIDFGIAKNNFALMRHDDQFDFYNGQGVDVTFMGAGQADKDGNVNATRLGPNPTGAGGFIDITTNAKHIVFCSTFTGKGLEVSFEGGKVTIVKEGSLIKFVNQLQQISYNGIIARNKGQKMHYVTERAVFAK
;
A
#
# COMPACT_ATOMS: atom_id res chain seq x y z
N PHE A 1 -5.99 -22.86 7.10
CA PHE A 1 -7.01 -21.83 6.81
C PHE A 1 -8.41 -22.43 6.83
N ALA A 2 -9.25 -22.06 7.81
CA ALA A 2 -10.55 -22.71 8.04
C ALA A 2 -11.59 -22.48 6.93
N MET A 3 -11.69 -21.24 6.41
CA MET A 3 -12.66 -20.90 5.36
C MET A 3 -12.35 -21.58 4.04
N GLU A 4 -11.08 -21.58 3.63
CA GLU A 4 -10.64 -22.28 2.42
C GLU A 4 -10.90 -23.79 2.51
N LYS A 5 -10.51 -24.42 3.62
CA LYS A 5 -10.76 -25.84 3.84
C LYS A 5 -12.25 -26.17 3.72
N ARG A 6 -13.11 -25.39 4.38
CA ARG A 6 -14.56 -25.57 4.29
C ARG A 6 -15.07 -25.41 2.85
N PHE A 7 -14.59 -24.42 2.11
CA PHE A 7 -14.98 -24.23 0.71
C PHE A 7 -14.57 -25.42 -0.16
N LEU A 8 -13.36 -25.94 0.00
CA LEU A 8 -12.89 -27.11 -0.74
C LEU A 8 -13.67 -28.40 -0.39
N GLU A 9 -14.13 -28.53 0.85
CA GLU A 9 -14.90 -29.69 1.31
C GLU A 9 -16.39 -29.62 0.96
N THR A 10 -16.97 -28.42 0.93
CA THR A 10 -18.44 -28.24 0.90
C THR A 10 -18.96 -27.36 -0.23
N GLY A 11 -18.09 -26.61 -0.90
CA GLY A 11 -18.48 -25.54 -1.83
C GLY A 11 -18.95 -24.25 -1.15
N GLU A 12 -18.85 -24.15 0.18
CA GLU A 12 -19.26 -23.00 0.97
C GLU A 12 -18.15 -22.51 1.92
N PRO A 13 -18.01 -21.20 2.17
CA PRO A 13 -18.81 -20.11 1.60
C PRO A 13 -18.44 -19.82 0.15
N ASN A 14 -19.42 -19.42 -0.66
CA ASN A 14 -19.24 -19.03 -2.06
C ASN A 14 -19.76 -17.62 -2.33
N ASN A 15 -19.37 -17.06 -3.48
CA ASN A 15 -19.79 -15.75 -3.97
C ASN A 15 -19.56 -14.60 -2.98
N LEU A 16 -18.47 -14.67 -2.20
CA LEU A 16 -18.13 -13.65 -1.22
C LEU A 16 -17.69 -12.34 -1.89
N THR A 17 -17.96 -11.22 -1.21
CA THR A 17 -17.29 -9.94 -1.47
C THR A 17 -16.15 -9.78 -0.47
N LEU A 18 -14.90 -9.79 -0.96
CA LEU A 18 -13.72 -9.59 -0.13
C LEU A 18 -13.25 -8.14 -0.20
N MET A 19 -13.06 -7.51 0.96
CA MET A 19 -12.58 -6.13 1.09
C MET A 19 -11.23 -6.09 1.82
N HIS A 20 -10.25 -5.36 1.28
CA HIS A 20 -8.98 -5.11 1.95
C HIS A 20 -8.32 -3.81 1.48
N SER A 21 -7.93 -2.94 2.42
CA SER A 21 -7.30 -1.65 2.13
C SER A 21 -5.87 -1.79 1.58
N CYS A 22 -5.11 -2.77 2.05
CA CYS A 22 -3.71 -3.00 1.71
C CYS A 22 -3.46 -4.45 1.27
N GLY A 23 -2.34 -4.71 0.60
CA GLY A 23 -1.98 -6.05 0.15
C GLY A 23 -1.64 -6.99 1.32
N GLN A 24 -2.32 -8.13 1.41
CA GLN A 24 -2.16 -9.12 2.48
C GLN A 24 -1.76 -10.49 1.93
N SER A 25 -0.51 -10.64 1.49
CA SER A 25 0.02 -11.93 1.02
C SER A 25 1.53 -11.93 0.88
N ASP A 26 2.10 -13.13 0.96
CA ASP A 26 3.49 -13.46 0.66
C ASP A 26 3.62 -14.27 -0.66
N ARG A 27 2.69 -14.07 -1.61
CA ARG A 27 2.56 -14.82 -2.87
C ARG A 27 2.03 -16.24 -2.74
N ASP A 28 1.84 -16.76 -1.53
CA ASP A 28 1.16 -18.04 -1.30
C ASP A 28 0.02 -17.93 -0.29
N ARG A 29 0.30 -17.39 0.91
CA ARG A 29 -0.60 -17.24 2.05
C ARG A 29 -1.36 -15.91 2.06
N GLY A 30 -2.08 -15.67 3.16
CA GLY A 30 -2.90 -14.48 3.36
C GLY A 30 -4.22 -14.58 2.61
N ILE A 31 -4.65 -13.51 1.96
CA ILE A 31 -5.94 -13.53 1.26
C ILE A 31 -5.95 -14.38 -0.02
N GLN A 32 -4.82 -14.93 -0.41
CA GLN A 32 -4.77 -15.92 -1.49
C GLN A 32 -5.48 -17.23 -1.19
N HIS A 33 -5.75 -17.53 0.09
CA HIS A 33 -6.60 -18.66 0.46
C HIS A 33 -8.07 -18.48 0.04
N PHE A 34 -8.44 -17.27 -0.42
CA PHE A 34 -9.72 -17.01 -1.06
C PHE A 34 -9.69 -17.12 -2.59
N ALA A 35 -8.52 -17.35 -3.20
CA ALA A 35 -8.32 -17.31 -4.64
C ALA A 35 -8.78 -18.60 -5.35
N HIS A 36 -10.03 -19.00 -5.11
CA HIS A 36 -10.67 -20.14 -5.75
C HIS A 36 -11.85 -19.67 -6.60
N GLU A 37 -12.00 -20.21 -7.81
CA GLU A 37 -13.17 -19.91 -8.65
C GLU A 37 -14.47 -20.30 -7.91
N GLY A 38 -15.45 -19.39 -7.87
CA GLY A 38 -16.70 -19.57 -7.15
C GLY A 38 -16.68 -19.14 -5.68
N MET A 39 -15.51 -19.11 -5.03
CA MET A 39 -15.42 -18.64 -3.64
C MET A 39 -15.63 -17.12 -3.55
N LEU A 40 -15.00 -16.36 -4.44
CA LEU A 40 -15.15 -14.91 -4.55
C LEU A 40 -16.05 -14.55 -5.74
N GLY A 41 -17.10 -13.78 -5.47
CA GLY A 41 -17.88 -13.10 -6.51
C GLY A 41 -17.34 -11.70 -6.82
N ARG A 42 -16.77 -11.05 -5.81
CA ARG A 42 -16.21 -9.70 -5.90
C ARG A 42 -15.01 -9.52 -5.00
N ILE A 43 -14.05 -8.72 -5.44
CA ILE A 43 -12.97 -8.19 -4.61
C ILE A 43 -12.91 -6.66 -4.76
N ILE A 44 -12.73 -5.99 -3.62
CA ILE A 44 -12.46 -4.55 -3.53
C ILE A 44 -11.15 -4.44 -2.75
N GLY A 45 -10.09 -4.00 -3.41
CA GLY A 45 -8.74 -4.07 -2.85
C GLY A 45 -7.95 -2.79 -3.06
N GLY A 46 -6.98 -2.49 -2.21
CA GLY A 46 -6.02 -1.42 -2.47
C GLY A 46 -4.82 -1.83 -3.31
N HIS A 47 -4.33 -3.07 -3.15
CA HIS A 47 -3.17 -3.57 -3.87
C HIS A 47 -3.09 -5.11 -3.88
N TRP A 48 -2.68 -5.70 -5.00
CA TRP A 48 -2.59 -7.14 -5.25
C TRP A 48 -1.21 -7.62 -5.74
N GLY A 49 -0.18 -6.76 -5.75
CA GLY A 49 1.13 -7.09 -6.35
C GLY A 49 1.84 -8.33 -5.78
N LEU A 50 1.53 -8.75 -4.55
CA LEU A 50 2.01 -10.00 -3.93
C LEU A 50 0.96 -11.13 -3.94
N GLN A 51 -0.08 -11.03 -4.76
CA GLN A 51 -1.21 -11.97 -4.80
C GLN A 51 -1.41 -12.53 -6.22
N PRO A 52 -0.48 -13.33 -6.76
CA PRO A 52 -0.54 -13.84 -8.12
C PRO A 52 -1.82 -14.62 -8.44
N LYS A 53 -2.36 -15.43 -7.52
CA LYS A 53 -3.61 -16.20 -7.72
C LYS A 53 -4.81 -15.26 -7.86
N ILE A 54 -4.89 -14.21 -7.05
CA ILE A 54 -5.95 -13.19 -7.14
C ILE A 54 -5.80 -12.38 -8.44
N MET A 55 -4.58 -11.95 -8.78
CA MET A 55 -4.33 -11.24 -10.04
C MET A 55 -4.74 -12.08 -11.27
N ASP A 56 -4.49 -13.39 -11.27
CA ASP A 56 -4.92 -14.30 -12.34
C ASP A 56 -6.45 -14.32 -12.46
N LEU A 57 -7.18 -14.44 -11.35
CA LEU A 57 -8.65 -14.40 -11.36
C LEU A 57 -9.19 -13.08 -11.90
N ILE A 58 -8.59 -11.95 -11.52
CA ILE A 58 -8.98 -10.63 -12.03
C ILE A 58 -8.70 -10.55 -13.54
N ALA A 59 -7.49 -10.88 -13.97
CA ALA A 59 -7.07 -10.81 -15.38
C ALA A 59 -7.92 -11.72 -16.29
N ARG A 60 -8.38 -12.85 -15.76
CA ARG A 60 -9.25 -13.82 -16.47
C ARG A 60 -10.75 -13.53 -16.35
N ASN A 61 -11.14 -12.38 -15.81
CA ASN A 61 -12.54 -11.99 -15.62
C ASN A 61 -13.37 -13.01 -14.81
N LYS A 62 -12.75 -13.67 -13.83
CA LYS A 62 -13.41 -14.70 -13.01
C LYS A 62 -14.22 -14.13 -11.83
N LEU A 63 -14.04 -12.85 -11.53
CA LEU A 63 -14.74 -12.14 -10.45
C LEU A 63 -14.80 -10.63 -10.75
N LEU A 64 -15.72 -9.92 -10.09
CA LEU A 64 -15.79 -8.46 -10.13
C LEU A 64 -14.64 -7.87 -9.30
N ALA A 65 -13.90 -6.90 -9.84
CA ALA A 65 -12.70 -6.37 -9.21
C ALA A 65 -12.66 -4.85 -9.26
N TYR A 66 -12.64 -4.23 -8.07
CA TYR A 66 -12.48 -2.78 -7.91
C TYR A 66 -11.20 -2.49 -7.15
N ASN A 67 -10.46 -1.48 -7.60
CA ASN A 67 -9.32 -0.96 -6.88
C ASN A 67 -9.61 0.45 -6.36
N PHE A 68 -9.35 0.67 -5.07
CA PHE A 68 -9.32 2.00 -4.47
C PHE A 68 -7.88 2.36 -4.10
N PRO A 69 -7.50 3.65 -4.08
CA PRO A 69 -6.26 4.06 -3.44
C PRO A 69 -6.26 3.59 -1.99
N GLN A 70 -5.14 3.03 -1.53
CA GLN A 70 -5.03 2.38 -0.23
C GLN A 70 -5.40 3.33 0.92
N GLY A 71 -4.98 4.59 0.84
CA GLY A 71 -5.30 5.59 1.85
C GLY A 71 -6.77 5.96 1.86
N GLN A 72 -7.36 6.18 0.69
CA GLN A 72 -8.80 6.44 0.60
C GLN A 72 -9.62 5.26 1.10
N PHE A 73 -9.16 4.02 0.90
CA PHE A 73 -9.84 2.85 1.42
C PHE A 73 -9.71 2.73 2.94
N ALA A 74 -8.51 2.91 3.50
CA ALA A 74 -8.32 2.91 4.96
C ALA A 74 -9.19 3.99 5.65
N GLN A 75 -9.23 5.19 5.07
CA GLN A 75 -10.05 6.31 5.57
C GLN A 75 -11.55 6.12 5.31
N LEU A 76 -11.94 5.37 4.27
CA LEU A 76 -13.34 5.04 4.02
C LEU A 76 -13.95 4.25 5.18
N TYR A 77 -13.19 3.36 5.84
CA TYR A 77 -13.68 2.71 7.06
C TYR A 77 -14.02 3.72 8.16
N ARG A 78 -13.19 4.76 8.34
CA ARG A 78 -13.46 5.84 9.31
C ARG A 78 -14.71 6.65 8.92
N SER A 79 -14.83 7.05 7.65
CA SER A 79 -16.03 7.72 7.13
C SER A 79 -17.29 6.88 7.31
N MET A 80 -17.19 5.58 7.01
CA MET A 80 -18.27 4.63 7.24
C MET A 80 -18.63 4.62 8.72
N ALA A 81 -17.69 4.31 9.62
CA ALA A 81 -17.91 4.29 11.07
C ALA A 81 -18.59 5.56 11.59
N GLY A 82 -18.16 6.74 11.11
CA GLY A 82 -18.67 8.05 11.52
C GLY A 82 -20.06 8.44 11.00
N GLY A 83 -20.70 7.62 10.16
CA GLY A 83 -22.02 7.97 9.62
C GLY A 83 -21.97 8.76 8.30
N GLU A 84 -20.78 9.03 7.75
CA GLU A 84 -20.61 9.92 6.59
C GLU A 84 -21.20 9.32 5.30
N PRO A 85 -21.60 10.17 4.33
CA PRO A 85 -22.15 9.70 3.06
C PRO A 85 -21.13 8.99 2.17
N GLY A 86 -19.85 8.96 2.55
CA GLY A 86 -18.73 8.40 1.82
C GLY A 86 -17.45 9.15 2.13
N LYS A 87 -16.30 8.65 1.68
CA LYS A 87 -15.04 9.38 1.80
C LYS A 87 -14.94 10.39 0.66
N ILE A 88 -14.98 11.66 1.00
CA ILE A 88 -14.86 12.78 0.05
C ILE A 88 -13.40 13.28 0.03
N THR A 89 -12.83 13.45 -1.17
CA THR A 89 -11.42 13.83 -1.36
C THR A 89 -11.14 14.30 -2.79
N LYS A 90 -10.03 15.01 -3.02
CA LYS A 90 -9.51 15.26 -4.39
C LYS A 90 -8.66 14.11 -4.92
N VAL A 91 -8.20 13.22 -4.04
CA VAL A 91 -7.38 12.05 -4.39
C VAL A 91 -8.19 11.12 -5.31
N GLY A 92 -7.62 10.80 -6.47
CA GLY A 92 -8.26 9.96 -7.50
C GLY A 92 -8.79 10.73 -8.71
N LEU A 93 -9.03 12.04 -8.63
CA LEU A 93 -9.49 12.84 -9.77
C LEU A 93 -8.52 12.77 -10.94
N GLY A 94 -9.04 12.57 -12.16
CA GLY A 94 -8.22 12.47 -13.37
C GLY A 94 -7.28 11.27 -13.43
N THR A 95 -7.45 10.30 -12.53
CA THR A 95 -6.79 8.98 -12.58
C THR A 95 -7.81 7.92 -12.97
N PHE A 96 -7.39 6.66 -13.13
CA PHE A 96 -8.30 5.57 -13.41
C PHE A 96 -9.37 5.32 -12.34
N ILE A 97 -9.22 5.91 -11.16
CA ILE A 97 -10.26 5.87 -10.12
C ILE A 97 -11.45 6.77 -10.48
N ASP A 98 -11.22 7.82 -11.25
CA ASP A 98 -12.26 8.74 -11.73
C ASP A 98 -13.29 7.96 -12.56
N PRO A 99 -14.61 8.05 -12.25
CA PRO A 99 -15.66 7.34 -12.99
C PRO A 99 -15.78 7.78 -14.44
N ARG A 100 -15.21 8.93 -14.82
CA ARG A 100 -15.12 9.39 -16.22
C ARG A 100 -14.07 8.62 -17.02
N LEU A 101 -13.18 7.88 -16.33
CA LEU A 101 -12.18 7.00 -16.90
C LEU A 101 -12.57 5.53 -16.63
N ASP A 102 -11.92 4.86 -15.67
CA ASP A 102 -12.20 3.45 -15.37
C ASP A 102 -13.10 3.26 -14.13
N GLY A 103 -13.30 4.27 -13.29
CA GLY A 103 -14.07 4.15 -12.03
C GLY A 103 -13.48 3.15 -11.03
N GLY A 104 -12.16 2.91 -11.11
CA GLY A 104 -11.46 1.88 -10.33
C GLY A 104 -11.79 0.44 -10.76
N LYS A 105 -12.48 0.22 -11.88
CA LYS A 105 -12.87 -1.12 -12.36
C LYS A 105 -11.69 -1.82 -13.02
N MET A 106 -11.37 -3.03 -12.56
CA MET A 106 -10.08 -3.66 -12.85
C MET A 106 -10.06 -4.70 -13.96
N ASN A 107 -11.23 -5.04 -14.51
CA ASN A 107 -11.36 -5.97 -15.64
C ASN A 107 -12.67 -5.71 -16.42
N GLU A 108 -12.85 -6.44 -17.53
CA GLU A 108 -13.98 -6.24 -18.45
C GLU A 108 -15.32 -6.60 -17.81
N VAL A 109 -15.39 -7.70 -17.05
CA VAL A 109 -16.65 -8.12 -16.40
C VAL A 109 -17.12 -7.08 -15.36
N THR A 110 -16.20 -6.29 -14.80
CA THR A 110 -16.56 -5.23 -13.84
C THR A 110 -17.09 -3.97 -14.52
N LYS A 111 -16.79 -3.71 -15.79
CA LYS A 111 -17.19 -2.46 -16.48
C LYS A 111 -18.69 -2.17 -16.38
N ASN A 112 -19.51 -3.22 -16.48
CA ASN A 112 -20.98 -3.14 -16.41
C ASN A 112 -21.55 -3.26 -14.99
N ALA A 113 -20.69 -3.47 -13.98
CA ALA A 113 -21.11 -3.52 -12.59
C ALA A 113 -21.29 -2.10 -12.01
N PRO A 114 -22.08 -1.93 -10.93
CA PRO A 114 -22.36 -0.62 -10.34
C PRO A 114 -21.11 0.17 -9.95
N ASP A 115 -21.16 1.48 -10.05
CA ASP A 115 -20.04 2.34 -9.64
C ASP A 115 -19.96 2.45 -8.12
N LEU A 116 -18.76 2.23 -7.58
CA LEU A 116 -18.47 2.37 -6.15
C LEU A 116 -17.85 3.73 -5.80
N VAL A 117 -17.68 4.58 -6.80
CA VAL A 117 -17.22 5.96 -6.69
C VAL A 117 -18.12 6.87 -7.53
N ASP A 118 -18.23 8.13 -7.15
CA ASP A 118 -18.80 9.18 -7.99
C ASP A 118 -18.02 10.50 -7.80
N VAL A 119 -18.35 11.51 -8.60
CA VAL A 119 -17.83 12.87 -8.45
C VAL A 119 -18.94 13.75 -7.87
N VAL A 120 -18.63 14.47 -6.81
CA VAL A 120 -19.52 15.45 -6.18
C VAL A 120 -18.91 16.84 -6.28
N THR A 121 -19.76 17.86 -6.33
CA THR A 121 -19.33 19.26 -6.32
C THR A 121 -19.64 19.87 -4.96
N ILE A 122 -18.63 20.45 -4.31
CA ILE A 122 -18.75 21.16 -3.03
C ILE A 122 -18.07 22.51 -3.20
N ASP A 123 -18.80 23.59 -2.91
CA ASP A 123 -18.31 24.97 -3.02
C ASP A 123 -17.69 25.30 -4.40
N GLY A 124 -18.23 24.69 -5.46
CA GLY A 124 -17.78 24.88 -6.85
C GLY A 124 -16.57 24.04 -7.26
N GLU A 125 -16.01 23.22 -6.36
CA GLU A 125 -14.91 22.31 -6.67
C GLU A 125 -15.37 20.85 -6.79
N GLU A 126 -14.76 20.10 -7.71
CA GLU A 126 -15.00 18.66 -7.83
C GLU A 126 -14.21 17.86 -6.80
N TYR A 127 -14.84 16.82 -6.27
CA TYR A 127 -14.24 15.83 -5.37
C TYR A 127 -14.68 14.42 -5.79
N MET A 128 -13.79 13.45 -5.64
CA MET A 128 -14.17 12.05 -5.59
C MET A 128 -14.97 11.78 -4.31
N ARG A 129 -16.01 10.96 -4.42
CA ARG A 129 -16.68 10.32 -3.29
C ARG A 129 -16.58 8.82 -3.44
N TYR A 130 -15.89 8.18 -2.50
CA TYR A 130 -15.85 6.74 -2.35
C TYR A 130 -17.06 6.31 -1.51
N LYS A 131 -17.93 5.48 -2.08
CA LYS A 131 -19.22 5.14 -1.48
C LYS A 131 -19.05 4.16 -0.29
N PRO A 132 -19.87 4.28 0.77
CA PRO A 132 -19.92 3.27 1.84
C PRO A 132 -20.27 1.88 1.28
N ILE A 133 -19.62 0.84 1.81
CA ILE A 133 -19.85 -0.55 1.41
C ILE A 133 -20.28 -1.35 2.65
N PRO A 134 -21.49 -1.93 2.70
CA PRO A 134 -21.90 -2.74 3.85
C PRO A 134 -20.92 -3.87 4.15
N ILE A 135 -20.65 -4.13 5.43
CA ILE A 135 -19.72 -5.17 5.89
C ILE A 135 -20.47 -6.11 6.83
N ASP A 136 -20.65 -7.36 6.39
CA ASP A 136 -21.32 -8.41 7.19
C ASP A 136 -20.38 -9.01 8.24
N TYR A 137 -19.10 -9.16 7.88
CA TYR A 137 -18.07 -9.74 8.74
C TYR A 137 -16.75 -8.96 8.64
N CYS A 138 -16.12 -8.72 9.78
CA CYS A 138 -14.77 -8.16 9.88
C CYS A 138 -13.87 -9.13 10.64
N ILE A 139 -12.81 -9.60 9.98
CA ILE A 139 -11.82 -10.48 10.58
C ILE A 139 -10.61 -9.64 10.94
N ILE A 140 -10.28 -9.62 12.23
CA ILE A 140 -9.16 -8.85 12.77
C ILE A 140 -8.17 -9.76 13.49
N ARG A 141 -6.99 -9.21 13.75
CA ARG A 141 -5.90 -9.88 14.46
C ARG A 141 -5.34 -8.96 15.54
N GLY A 142 -4.92 -9.53 16.66
CA GLY A 142 -4.13 -8.82 17.67
C GLY A 142 -3.27 -9.75 18.51
N THR A 143 -2.53 -9.16 19.44
CA THR A 143 -1.55 -9.85 20.28
C THR A 143 -2.22 -10.51 21.48
N ARG A 144 -2.93 -9.75 22.33
CA ARG A 144 -3.62 -10.27 23.51
C ARG A 144 -5.10 -10.01 23.41
N ILE A 145 -5.90 -10.96 23.90
CA ILE A 145 -7.31 -10.76 24.19
C ILE A 145 -7.60 -11.13 25.63
N ASP A 146 -8.24 -10.24 26.38
CA ASP A 146 -8.63 -10.51 27.77
C ASP A 146 -9.98 -11.25 27.86
N GLU A 147 -10.34 -11.73 29.05
CA GLU A 147 -11.61 -12.44 29.28
C GLU A 147 -12.87 -11.58 29.07
N ASN A 148 -12.72 -10.25 29.02
CA ASN A 148 -13.78 -9.31 28.66
C ASN A 148 -13.80 -9.02 27.14
N GLY A 149 -12.89 -9.62 26.37
CA GLY A 149 -12.75 -9.46 24.93
C GLY A 149 -11.91 -8.27 24.48
N ASN A 150 -11.30 -7.49 25.39
CA ASN A 150 -10.46 -6.36 24.98
C ASN A 150 -9.22 -6.88 24.22
N LEU A 151 -8.97 -6.32 23.04
CA LEU A 151 -7.86 -6.72 22.16
C LEU A 151 -6.78 -5.64 22.14
N SER A 152 -5.51 -6.05 22.23
CA SER A 152 -4.33 -5.21 22.01
C SER A 152 -3.48 -5.71 20.83
N THR A 153 -2.59 -4.88 20.27
CA THR A 153 -1.83 -5.17 19.04
C THR A 153 -0.32 -4.88 19.17
N GLU A 154 0.21 -4.87 20.37
CA GLU A 154 1.56 -4.35 20.66
C GLU A 154 2.73 -5.23 20.20
N GLU A 155 2.51 -6.50 19.84
CA GLU A 155 3.53 -7.32 19.14
C GLU A 155 3.31 -7.34 17.63
N GLU A 156 2.26 -6.72 17.10
CA GLU A 156 2.06 -6.63 15.66
C GLU A 156 3.05 -5.63 15.05
N ALA A 157 3.52 -5.89 13.82
CA ALA A 157 4.53 -5.05 13.18
C ALA A 157 3.96 -3.71 12.63
N MET A 158 2.64 -3.55 12.66
CA MET A 158 1.92 -2.38 12.19
C MET A 158 0.70 -2.14 13.08
N ASN A 159 0.30 -0.88 13.24
CA ASN A 159 -0.94 -0.54 13.97
C ASN A 159 -2.19 -0.70 13.12
N LEU A 160 -2.09 -0.37 11.82
CA LEU A 160 -3.19 -0.43 10.86
C LEU A 160 -4.43 0.37 11.30
N GLU A 161 -5.55 0.20 10.61
CA GLU A 161 -6.83 0.87 10.79
C GLU A 161 -7.87 -0.06 11.45
N VAL A 162 -7.41 -1.00 12.28
CA VAL A 162 -8.22 -2.09 12.87
C VAL A 162 -9.51 -1.57 13.50
N PHE A 163 -9.42 -0.57 14.38
CA PHE A 163 -10.58 -0.04 15.07
C PHE A 163 -11.58 0.63 14.11
N SER A 164 -11.09 1.38 13.11
CA SER A 164 -11.92 2.01 12.09
C SER A 164 -12.70 0.95 11.29
N ALA A 165 -12.06 -0.17 10.92
CA ALA A 165 -12.72 -1.28 10.23
C ALA A 165 -13.76 -2.00 11.10
N VAL A 166 -13.48 -2.21 12.39
CA VAL A 166 -14.43 -2.77 13.37
C VAL A 166 -15.68 -1.89 13.46
N MET A 167 -15.51 -0.58 13.64
CA MET A 167 -16.64 0.34 13.78
C MET A 167 -17.44 0.46 12.47
N ALA A 168 -16.76 0.42 11.32
CA ALA A 168 -17.41 0.36 10.01
C ALA A 168 -18.31 -0.89 9.89
N CYS A 169 -17.82 -2.06 10.29
CA CYS A 169 -18.60 -3.30 10.36
C CYS A 169 -19.81 -3.17 11.30
N LYS A 170 -19.60 -2.66 12.52
CA LYS A 170 -20.66 -2.50 13.51
C LYS A 170 -21.76 -1.55 13.08
N LYS A 171 -21.45 -0.48 12.32
CA LYS A 171 -22.46 0.41 11.75
C LYS A 171 -23.49 -0.33 10.88
N PHE A 172 -23.06 -1.37 10.17
CA PHE A 172 -23.94 -2.17 9.32
C PHE A 172 -24.54 -3.40 10.04
N GLY A 173 -24.37 -3.49 11.36
CA GLY A 173 -24.85 -4.63 12.15
C GLY A 173 -24.01 -5.91 11.98
N GLY A 174 -22.84 -5.79 11.35
CA GLY A 174 -21.96 -6.92 11.07
C GLY A 174 -21.28 -7.51 12.32
N LYS A 175 -20.60 -8.63 12.09
CA LYS A 175 -19.92 -9.43 13.13
C LYS A 175 -18.41 -9.30 13.05
N VAL A 176 -17.77 -9.26 14.20
CA VAL A 176 -16.31 -9.09 14.34
C VAL A 176 -15.72 -10.34 14.96
N ILE A 177 -14.77 -10.94 14.26
CA ILE A 177 -14.04 -12.14 14.69
C ILE A 177 -12.58 -11.77 14.86
N ALA A 178 -12.04 -11.96 16.06
CA ALA A 178 -10.67 -11.61 16.38
C ALA A 178 -9.80 -12.87 16.57
N GLN A 179 -8.70 -12.98 15.81
CA GLN A 179 -7.62 -13.92 16.13
C GLN A 179 -6.65 -13.27 17.11
N ALA A 180 -6.28 -13.97 18.19
CA ALA A 180 -5.31 -13.49 19.17
C ALA A 180 -4.21 -14.51 19.46
N LYS A 181 -3.00 -14.03 19.77
CA LYS A 181 -1.86 -14.87 20.16
C LYS A 181 -1.99 -15.38 21.59
N TYR A 182 -2.42 -14.53 22.52
CA TYR A 182 -2.53 -14.86 23.94
C TYR A 182 -3.92 -14.55 24.49
N LYS A 183 -4.48 -15.49 25.27
CA LYS A 183 -5.59 -15.19 26.19
C LYS A 183 -5.01 -14.74 27.53
N VAL A 184 -5.48 -13.61 28.05
CA VAL A 184 -5.04 -13.06 29.35
C VAL A 184 -6.22 -12.82 30.29
N ALA A 185 -5.97 -12.67 31.58
CA ALA A 185 -7.03 -12.41 32.56
C ALA A 185 -7.69 -11.05 32.31
N ALA A 186 -8.98 -10.92 32.65
CA ALA A 186 -9.72 -9.67 32.54
C ALA A 186 -8.98 -8.48 33.18
N ASN A 187 -9.02 -7.31 32.53
CA ASN A 187 -8.47 -6.04 33.03
C ASN A 187 -6.94 -6.03 33.23
N THR A 188 -6.20 -6.91 32.56
CA THR A 188 -4.72 -6.93 32.61
C THR A 188 -4.05 -6.19 31.45
N ILE A 189 -4.79 -5.90 30.38
CA ILE A 189 -4.32 -5.04 29.29
C ILE A 189 -4.42 -3.59 29.78
N HIS A 190 -3.32 -2.83 29.69
CA HIS A 190 -3.34 -1.42 30.03
C HIS A 190 -4.38 -0.69 29.18
N CYS A 191 -5.25 0.13 29.77
CA CYS A 191 -6.40 0.71 29.05
C CYS A 191 -6.01 1.53 27.81
N LYS A 192 -4.86 2.22 27.84
CA LYS A 192 -4.30 2.94 26.66
C LYS A 192 -3.70 2.04 25.57
N GLN A 193 -3.55 0.74 25.83
CA GLN A 193 -3.07 -0.27 24.87
C GLN A 193 -4.22 -1.11 24.29
N VAL A 194 -5.46 -0.90 24.74
CA VAL A 194 -6.63 -1.55 24.14
C VAL A 194 -6.87 -0.93 22.77
N THR A 195 -6.65 -1.72 21.72
CA THR A 195 -6.89 -1.35 20.32
C THR A 195 -8.37 -1.49 19.97
N VAL A 196 -9.04 -2.55 20.45
CA VAL A 196 -10.48 -2.78 20.26
C VAL A 196 -11.12 -3.17 21.59
N PRO A 197 -12.06 -2.37 22.11
CA PRO A 197 -12.85 -2.74 23.27
C PRO A 197 -13.66 -4.01 23.03
N GLY A 198 -13.72 -4.91 24.01
CA GLY A 198 -14.32 -6.24 23.85
C GLY A 198 -15.81 -6.24 23.53
N VAL A 199 -16.52 -5.16 23.88
CA VAL A 199 -17.94 -4.97 23.52
C VAL A 199 -18.21 -4.98 22.02
N PHE A 200 -17.17 -4.77 21.19
CA PHE A 200 -17.27 -4.78 19.73
C PHE A 200 -16.80 -6.09 19.10
N ILE A 201 -16.38 -7.09 19.87
CA ILE A 201 -15.89 -8.38 19.35
C ILE A 201 -16.95 -9.45 19.62
N ASP A 202 -17.47 -10.08 18.56
CA ASP A 202 -18.51 -11.13 18.70
C ASP A 202 -17.92 -12.52 18.92
N ALA A 203 -16.72 -12.78 18.40
CA ALA A 203 -16.02 -14.04 18.58
C ALA A 203 -14.51 -13.85 18.64
N ALA A 204 -13.84 -14.67 19.45
CA ALA A 204 -12.40 -14.72 19.57
C ALA A 204 -11.87 -16.11 19.25
N VAL A 205 -10.75 -16.18 18.53
CA VAL A 205 -10.04 -17.42 18.20
C VAL A 205 -8.61 -17.28 18.71
N ILE A 206 -8.23 -18.11 19.68
CA ILE A 206 -6.83 -18.18 20.13
C ILE A 206 -6.04 -19.00 19.12
N CYS A 207 -4.95 -18.44 18.62
CA CYS A 207 -4.10 -19.10 17.65
C CYS A 207 -3.40 -20.31 18.31
N PRO A 208 -3.64 -21.55 17.85
CA PRO A 208 -3.05 -22.73 18.47
C PRO A 208 -1.54 -22.86 18.20
N ASP A 209 -1.07 -22.39 17.05
CA ASP A 209 0.35 -22.38 16.65
C ASP A 209 0.77 -20.98 16.19
N PRO A 210 1.12 -20.07 17.12
CA PRO A 210 1.50 -18.70 16.76
C PRO A 210 2.73 -18.58 15.86
N ASP A 211 3.67 -19.52 15.92
CA ASP A 211 4.92 -19.45 15.14
C ASP A 211 4.69 -19.74 13.65
N VAL A 212 3.57 -20.39 13.33
CA VAL A 212 3.13 -20.71 11.97
C VAL A 212 2.00 -19.80 11.51
N ASP A 213 0.94 -19.66 12.32
CA ASP A 213 -0.34 -19.06 11.94
C ASP A 213 -0.55 -17.62 12.50
N HIS A 214 0.36 -17.13 13.35
CA HIS A 214 0.34 -15.75 13.89
C HIS A 214 1.68 -15.01 13.72
N ARG A 215 2.39 -15.31 12.64
CA ARG A 215 3.68 -14.69 12.33
C ARG A 215 3.57 -13.17 12.17
N GLN A 216 4.54 -12.40 12.65
CA GLN A 216 4.59 -10.95 12.40
C GLN A 216 4.66 -10.62 10.91
N THR A 217 5.47 -11.37 10.15
CA THR A 217 5.58 -11.23 8.70
C THR A 217 5.81 -12.59 8.02
N HIS A 218 6.04 -12.58 6.71
CA HIS A 218 6.48 -13.79 6.01
C HIS A 218 7.78 -14.33 6.61
N SER A 219 8.80 -13.48 6.72
CA SER A 219 10.15 -13.89 7.12
C SER A 219 10.29 -14.15 8.62
N PHE A 220 9.47 -13.52 9.46
CA PHE A 220 9.63 -13.58 10.91
C PHE A 220 8.37 -14.07 11.62
N ALA A 221 8.51 -15.12 12.43
CA ALA A 221 7.46 -15.50 13.37
C ALA A 221 7.26 -14.38 14.40
N TYR A 222 8.35 -13.97 15.06
CA TYR A 222 8.37 -12.82 15.95
C TYR A 222 9.78 -12.24 16.03
N ASN A 223 9.89 -10.92 15.99
CA ASN A 223 11.11 -10.18 16.32
C ASN A 223 10.71 -8.88 17.03
N PRO A 224 11.17 -8.65 18.29
CA PRO A 224 10.78 -7.48 19.06
C PRO A 224 11.24 -6.14 18.46
N ALA A 225 12.19 -6.15 17.52
CA ALA A 225 12.65 -4.93 16.84
C ALA A 225 11.59 -4.33 15.89
N TYR A 226 10.66 -5.15 15.38
CA TYR A 226 9.64 -4.71 14.42
C TYR A 226 8.35 -4.20 15.06
N CYS A 227 8.20 -4.36 16.38
CA CYS A 227 7.12 -3.77 17.16
C CYS A 227 7.63 -2.73 18.17
N GLY A 228 8.89 -2.28 18.03
CA GLY A 228 9.48 -1.22 18.84
C GLY A 228 9.87 -1.62 20.27
N ASN A 229 9.83 -2.91 20.63
CA ASN A 229 10.18 -3.39 21.96
C ASN A 229 11.69 -3.34 22.24
N ILE A 230 12.52 -3.39 21.19
CA ILE A 230 13.97 -3.20 21.28
C ILE A 230 14.49 -2.35 20.12
N ARG A 231 15.70 -1.79 20.28
CA ARG A 231 16.49 -1.26 19.17
C ARG A 231 17.66 -2.19 18.88
N THR A 232 17.90 -2.48 17.60
CA THR A 232 19.10 -3.20 17.17
C THR A 232 20.23 -2.21 16.87
N PRO A 233 21.52 -2.60 17.00
CA PRO A 233 22.63 -1.76 16.58
C PRO A 233 22.47 -1.29 15.13
N ASP A 234 22.90 -0.08 14.84
CA ASP A 234 22.95 0.42 13.48
C ASP A 234 23.98 -0.41 12.70
N GLY A 235 23.49 -1.18 11.74
CA GLY A 235 24.37 -1.87 10.82
C GLY A 235 24.97 -0.83 9.90
N GLY A 236 26.29 -0.66 9.93
CA GLY A 236 27.00 0.08 8.88
C GLY A 236 26.56 -0.50 7.54
N GLY A 237 25.86 0.30 6.74
CA GLY A 237 25.25 -0.18 5.51
C GLY A 237 26.32 -0.70 4.56
N ASP A 238 26.13 -1.91 4.03
CA ASP A 238 26.96 -2.39 2.93
C ASP A 238 26.81 -1.40 1.78
N THR A 239 27.93 -0.82 1.35
CA THR A 239 27.95 0.06 0.17
C THR A 239 27.41 -0.71 -1.03
N LEU A 240 26.36 -0.20 -1.65
CA LEU A 240 25.77 -0.86 -2.81
C LEU A 240 26.76 -0.83 -3.99
N PRO A 241 26.90 -1.91 -4.78
CA PRO A 241 27.65 -1.82 -6.03
C PRO A 241 27.03 -0.77 -6.96
N LEU A 242 27.85 -0.14 -7.81
CA LEU A 242 27.39 0.87 -8.77
C LEU A 242 26.58 0.22 -9.90
N THR A 243 25.32 -0.06 -9.62
CA THR A 243 24.35 -0.61 -10.58
C THR A 243 23.53 0.49 -11.23
N VAL A 244 22.80 0.16 -12.30
CA VAL A 244 21.82 1.07 -12.93
C VAL A 244 20.82 1.64 -11.93
N ARG A 245 20.36 0.81 -10.97
CA ARG A 245 19.43 1.23 -9.90
C ARG A 245 20.10 2.25 -8.98
N LYS A 246 21.36 2.00 -8.57
CA LYS A 246 22.13 2.92 -7.71
C LYS A 246 22.41 4.24 -8.41
N VAL A 247 22.72 4.25 -9.70
CA VAL A 247 22.95 5.49 -10.47
C VAL A 247 21.68 6.33 -10.54
N ILE A 248 20.55 5.72 -10.89
CA ILE A 248 19.24 6.39 -10.88
C ILE A 248 18.94 6.93 -9.49
N GLY A 249 19.12 6.11 -8.44
CA GLY A 249 18.94 6.49 -7.05
C GLY A 249 19.79 7.69 -6.65
N ARG A 250 21.10 7.67 -6.93
CA ARG A 250 22.01 8.77 -6.62
C ARG A 250 21.57 10.06 -7.29
N ARG A 251 21.24 10.03 -8.59
CA ARG A 251 20.74 11.23 -9.28
C ARG A 251 19.42 11.70 -8.69
N ALA A 252 18.49 10.80 -8.39
CA ALA A 252 17.21 11.16 -7.79
C ALA A 252 17.39 11.85 -6.43
N MET A 253 18.29 11.34 -5.60
CA MET A 253 18.57 11.85 -4.25
C MET A 253 19.23 13.23 -4.24
N MET A 254 19.77 13.71 -5.37
CA MET A 254 20.24 15.11 -5.50
C MET A 254 19.10 16.13 -5.44
N GLU A 255 17.84 15.68 -5.47
CA GLU A 255 16.68 16.55 -5.29
C GLU A 255 16.29 16.76 -3.82
N LEU A 256 16.94 16.07 -2.87
CA LEU A 256 16.67 16.25 -1.45
C LEU A 256 17.23 17.54 -0.89
N SER A 257 16.53 18.04 0.12
CA SER A 257 16.96 19.10 1.01
C SER A 257 17.04 18.59 2.45
N ARG A 258 17.83 19.28 3.27
CA ARG A 258 17.87 19.01 4.71
C ARG A 258 16.49 19.24 5.32
N ASN A 259 16.12 18.34 6.23
CA ASN A 259 14.84 18.20 6.92
C ASN A 259 13.67 17.73 6.06
N ASP A 260 13.90 17.26 4.83
CA ASP A 260 12.83 16.68 4.02
C ASP A 260 12.22 15.46 4.71
N ILE A 261 10.88 15.44 4.79
CA ILE A 261 10.10 14.25 5.10
C ILE A 261 9.82 13.55 3.78
N LEU A 262 10.32 12.33 3.62
CA LEU A 262 10.25 11.60 2.36
C LEU A 262 9.45 10.31 2.45
N ASN A 263 8.89 9.88 1.32
CA ASN A 263 8.32 8.56 1.13
C ASN A 263 9.06 7.84 -0.01
N VAL A 264 9.22 6.51 0.13
CA VAL A 264 9.90 5.67 -0.84
C VAL A 264 8.95 4.58 -1.33
N GLY A 265 8.65 4.59 -2.63
CA GLY A 265 7.85 3.56 -3.28
C GLY A 265 8.64 2.29 -3.61
N THR A 266 7.91 1.22 -3.92
CA THR A 266 8.53 -0.06 -4.33
C THR A 266 9.36 0.06 -5.62
N GLY A 267 10.27 -0.89 -5.83
CA GLY A 267 11.13 -0.93 -7.02
C GLY A 267 12.47 -0.23 -6.80
N ILE A 268 12.93 0.55 -7.79
CA ILE A 268 14.25 1.21 -7.70
C ILE A 268 14.37 2.04 -6.42
N PRO A 269 13.38 2.88 -6.03
CA PRO A 269 13.51 3.69 -4.83
C PRO A 269 13.73 2.87 -3.56
N ASN A 270 12.87 1.89 -3.29
CA ASN A 270 12.96 1.04 -2.09
C ASN A 270 14.31 0.32 -1.97
N ASP A 271 14.91 -0.08 -3.10
CA ASP A 271 16.15 -0.85 -3.08
C ASP A 271 17.40 0.01 -2.80
N VAL A 272 17.34 1.32 -3.08
CA VAL A 272 18.56 2.15 -3.12
C VAL A 272 18.51 3.39 -2.25
N VAL A 273 17.34 3.98 -1.98
CA VAL A 273 17.26 5.26 -1.25
C VAL A 273 17.82 5.12 0.17
N GLY A 274 17.35 4.14 0.94
CA GLY A 274 17.84 3.88 2.30
C GLY A 274 19.35 3.60 2.35
N PRO A 275 19.88 2.65 1.56
CA PRO A 275 21.32 2.40 1.50
C PRO A 275 22.15 3.61 1.05
N ILE A 276 21.66 4.42 0.10
CA ILE A 276 22.34 5.66 -0.32
C ILE A 276 22.37 6.68 0.82
N ILE A 277 21.26 6.86 1.56
CA ILE A 277 21.22 7.74 2.74
C ILE A 277 22.31 7.35 3.75
N ALA A 278 22.43 6.04 4.02
CA ALA A 278 23.44 5.51 4.94
C ALA A 278 24.88 5.69 4.40
N GLU A 279 25.10 5.40 3.11
CA GLU A 279 26.42 5.54 2.47
C GLU A 279 26.91 7.00 2.40
N GLU A 280 26.00 7.94 2.15
CA GLU A 280 26.32 9.38 2.07
C GLU A 280 26.31 10.06 3.45
N GLY A 281 25.94 9.36 4.52
CA GLY A 281 25.95 9.87 5.89
C GLY A 281 24.88 10.93 6.18
N ILE A 282 23.73 10.88 5.48
CA ILE A 282 22.66 11.89 5.58
C ILE A 282 21.42 11.39 6.33
N SER A 283 21.54 10.30 7.11
CA SER A 283 20.42 9.70 7.86
C SER A 283 19.75 10.66 8.85
N ASP A 284 20.53 11.55 9.46
CA ASP A 284 20.02 12.55 10.42
C ASP A 284 19.50 13.83 9.72
N ASP A 285 19.72 13.96 8.41
CA ASP A 285 19.31 15.13 7.63
C ASP A 285 17.91 14.96 7.02
N VAL A 286 17.33 13.76 7.01
CA VAL A 286 16.02 13.49 6.38
C VAL A 286 15.17 12.54 7.22
N THR A 287 13.85 12.59 7.06
CA THR A 287 12.93 11.66 7.73
C THR A 287 12.25 10.75 6.71
N ILE A 288 12.58 9.46 6.74
CA ILE A 288 11.89 8.45 5.93
C ILE A 288 10.55 8.09 6.56
N THR A 289 9.50 8.06 5.75
CA THR A 289 8.17 7.55 6.12
C THR A 289 7.71 6.45 5.18
N VAL A 290 6.92 5.52 5.70
CA VAL A 290 6.26 4.45 4.92
C VAL A 290 4.77 4.51 5.17
N GLU A 291 3.96 4.24 4.15
CA GLU A 291 2.50 4.34 4.20
C GLU A 291 1.85 3.50 5.29
N SER A 292 2.50 2.44 5.77
CA SER A 292 2.03 1.61 6.88
C SER A 292 2.09 2.30 8.24
N GLY A 293 2.62 3.53 8.32
CA GLY A 293 2.66 4.38 9.52
C GLY A 293 4.05 4.62 10.10
N ILE A 294 5.11 4.24 9.39
CA ILE A 294 6.48 4.25 9.92
C ILE A 294 7.08 5.65 9.82
N TYR A 295 7.80 6.07 10.88
CA TYR A 295 8.69 7.23 10.85
C TYR A 295 10.11 6.86 11.32
N GLY A 296 11.08 7.09 10.43
CA GLY A 296 12.49 6.78 10.65
C GLY A 296 12.79 5.27 10.67
N GLY A 297 13.97 4.93 11.19
CA GLY A 297 14.44 3.55 11.23
C GLY A 297 14.87 3.01 9.87
N VAL A 298 14.96 1.69 9.76
CA VAL A 298 15.35 0.98 8.53
C VAL A 298 14.17 0.15 8.03
N PRO A 299 13.45 0.61 6.99
CA PRO A 299 12.40 -0.16 6.35
C PRO A 299 12.91 -1.47 5.74
N MET A 300 12.08 -2.50 5.80
CA MET A 300 12.33 -3.76 5.10
C MET A 300 11.83 -3.68 3.66
N GLY A 301 12.53 -4.37 2.76
CA GLY A 301 12.15 -4.47 1.35
C GLY A 301 11.53 -5.83 1.00
N GLY A 302 11.18 -5.99 -0.28
CA GLY A 302 10.70 -7.26 -0.81
C GLY A 302 9.36 -7.69 -0.22
N ILE A 303 9.31 -8.89 0.35
CA ILE A 303 8.07 -9.50 0.85
C ILE A 303 7.64 -8.97 2.22
N ASP A 304 8.59 -8.40 2.97
CA ASP A 304 8.35 -7.75 4.27
C ASP A 304 8.24 -6.23 4.14
N PHE A 305 7.99 -5.72 2.93
CA PHE A 305 7.74 -4.29 2.72
C PHE A 305 6.58 -3.80 3.59
N GLY A 306 6.74 -2.61 4.17
CA GLY A 306 5.77 -2.01 5.08
C GLY A 306 6.07 -2.22 6.56
N ILE A 307 7.16 -2.89 6.94
CA ILE A 307 7.66 -2.93 8.32
C ILE A 307 9.06 -2.29 8.41
N ALA A 308 9.48 -1.91 9.61
CA ALA A 308 10.79 -1.33 9.86
C ALA A 308 11.30 -1.71 11.24
N LYS A 309 12.62 -1.68 11.41
CA LYS A 309 13.29 -1.72 12.70
C LYS A 309 13.75 -0.32 13.10
N ASN A 310 13.90 -0.08 14.40
CA ASN A 310 14.48 1.16 14.96
C ASN A 310 13.70 2.45 14.62
N ASN A 311 12.48 2.37 14.10
CA ASN A 311 11.62 3.54 13.88
C ASN A 311 11.31 4.23 15.22
N PHE A 312 11.23 5.56 15.21
CA PHE A 312 10.96 6.33 16.43
C PHE A 312 9.46 6.58 16.65
N ALA A 313 8.64 6.39 15.60
CA ALA A 313 7.19 6.40 15.72
C ALA A 313 6.55 5.39 14.76
N LEU A 314 5.38 4.89 15.15
CA LEU A 314 4.51 4.01 14.36
C LEU A 314 3.07 4.50 14.52
N MET A 315 2.52 5.06 13.45
CA MET A 315 1.17 5.62 13.41
C MET A 315 0.17 4.59 12.86
N ARG A 316 -1.12 4.83 13.08
CA ARG A 316 -2.16 4.06 12.40
C ARG A 316 -2.14 4.37 10.91
N HIS A 317 -2.57 3.40 10.12
CA HIS A 317 -2.54 3.47 8.67
C HIS A 317 -3.44 4.58 8.12
N ASP A 318 -4.65 4.73 8.67
CA ASP A 318 -5.59 5.80 8.28
C ASP A 318 -5.08 7.20 8.67
N ASP A 319 -4.42 7.33 9.83
CA ASP A 319 -3.80 8.58 10.28
C ASP A 319 -2.54 8.94 9.44
N GLN A 320 -1.73 7.96 9.06
CA GLN A 320 -0.59 8.17 8.16
C GLN A 320 -1.05 8.77 6.83
N PHE A 321 -2.19 8.30 6.32
CA PHE A 321 -2.76 8.85 5.10
C PHE A 321 -3.40 10.23 5.28
N ASP A 322 -3.76 10.67 6.49
CA ASP A 322 -4.13 12.07 6.70
C ASP A 322 -2.94 12.99 6.46
N PHE A 323 -1.74 12.58 6.87
CA PHE A 323 -0.51 13.30 6.54
C PHE A 323 -0.27 13.32 5.02
N TYR A 324 -0.29 12.16 4.35
CA TYR A 324 -0.03 12.09 2.90
C TYR A 324 -1.08 12.83 2.06
N ASN A 325 -2.35 12.76 2.44
CA ASN A 325 -3.45 13.40 1.72
C ASN A 325 -3.65 14.87 2.09
N GLY A 326 -3.16 15.30 3.25
CA GLY A 326 -3.24 16.68 3.73
C GLY A 326 -1.98 17.47 3.35
N GLN A 327 -1.02 17.53 4.28
CA GLN A 327 0.23 18.26 4.10
C GLN A 327 1.07 17.72 2.95
N GLY A 328 1.07 16.39 2.77
CA GLY A 328 1.97 15.70 1.85
C GLY A 328 3.42 15.67 2.34
N VAL A 329 4.17 14.70 1.82
CA VAL A 329 5.63 14.62 1.98
C VAL A 329 6.31 15.74 1.19
N ASP A 330 7.53 16.11 1.62
CA ASP A 330 8.34 17.10 0.91
C ASP A 330 8.84 16.53 -0.42
N VAL A 331 9.35 15.30 -0.40
CA VAL A 331 9.79 14.57 -1.59
C VAL A 331 9.28 13.13 -1.55
N THR A 332 8.79 12.60 -2.66
CA THR A 332 8.54 11.17 -2.82
C THR A 332 9.30 10.58 -4.00
N PHE A 333 9.87 9.39 -3.80
CA PHE A 333 10.55 8.64 -4.85
C PHE A 333 9.69 7.47 -5.28
N MET A 334 9.24 7.47 -6.53
CA MET A 334 8.27 6.50 -7.03
C MET A 334 8.78 5.79 -8.28
N GLY A 335 8.39 4.53 -8.48
CA GLY A 335 8.58 3.88 -9.77
C GLY A 335 7.65 4.48 -10.84
N ALA A 336 8.10 4.47 -12.10
CA ALA A 336 7.23 4.70 -13.26
C ALA A 336 7.24 3.46 -14.16
N GLY A 337 6.09 2.82 -14.33
CA GLY A 337 5.94 1.68 -15.23
C GLY A 337 5.88 2.12 -16.68
N GLN A 338 5.05 3.13 -16.96
CA GLN A 338 5.03 3.89 -18.20
C GLN A 338 4.90 5.39 -17.89
N ALA A 339 5.41 6.23 -18.77
CA ALA A 339 5.19 7.68 -18.75
C ALA A 339 4.79 8.16 -20.16
N ASP A 340 3.97 9.20 -20.25
CA ASP A 340 3.60 9.81 -21.53
C ASP A 340 4.10 11.26 -21.69
N LYS A 341 3.85 11.84 -22.87
CA LYS A 341 4.25 13.22 -23.21
C LYS A 341 3.61 14.29 -22.32
N ASP A 342 2.49 13.97 -21.70
CA ASP A 342 1.75 14.88 -20.83
C ASP A 342 2.18 14.70 -19.36
N GLY A 343 3.24 13.92 -19.09
CA GLY A 343 3.76 13.66 -17.76
C GLY A 343 2.86 12.76 -16.92
N ASN A 344 1.90 12.05 -17.53
CA ASN A 344 1.15 11.06 -16.79
C ASN A 344 2.03 9.85 -16.50
N VAL A 345 1.71 9.10 -15.44
CA VAL A 345 2.39 7.84 -15.10
C VAL A 345 1.39 6.72 -14.92
N ASN A 346 1.75 5.55 -15.43
CA ASN A 346 1.11 4.28 -15.11
C ASN A 346 2.02 3.46 -14.19
N ALA A 347 1.50 3.11 -13.01
CA ALA A 347 2.12 2.19 -12.06
C ALA A 347 1.17 1.07 -11.59
N THR A 348 -0.10 1.09 -12.03
CA THR A 348 -1.18 0.27 -11.46
C THR A 348 -1.61 -0.92 -12.31
N ARG A 349 -1.35 -0.87 -13.63
CA ARG A 349 -1.61 -1.98 -14.54
C ARG A 349 -0.55 -2.01 -15.64
N LEU A 350 0.37 -2.96 -15.53
CA LEU A 350 1.45 -3.14 -16.51
C LEU A 350 1.24 -4.46 -17.25
N GLY A 351 0.74 -4.38 -18.48
CA GLY A 351 0.40 -5.55 -19.27
C GLY A 351 -0.87 -6.24 -18.72
N PRO A 352 -0.91 -7.58 -18.63
CA PRO A 352 -2.11 -8.30 -18.25
C PRO A 352 -2.38 -8.32 -16.74
N ASN A 353 -1.38 -8.02 -15.90
CA ASN A 353 -1.48 -8.19 -14.45
C ASN A 353 -1.90 -6.87 -13.76
N PRO A 354 -3.09 -6.80 -13.15
CA PRO A 354 -3.55 -5.63 -12.42
C PRO A 354 -3.01 -5.66 -10.99
N THR A 355 -1.97 -4.88 -10.69
CA THR A 355 -1.40 -4.79 -9.34
C THR A 355 -2.21 -3.89 -8.42
N GLY A 356 -2.94 -2.91 -8.97
CA GLY A 356 -3.66 -1.90 -8.20
C GLY A 356 -2.75 -0.74 -7.76
N ALA A 357 -3.35 0.24 -7.09
CA ALA A 357 -2.70 1.50 -6.74
C ALA A 357 -1.78 1.43 -5.52
N GLY A 358 -2.11 0.62 -4.51
CA GLY A 358 -1.54 0.78 -3.19
C GLY A 358 -1.65 2.24 -2.73
N GLY A 359 -0.62 2.75 -2.06
CA GLY A 359 -0.54 4.16 -1.69
C GLY A 359 -0.14 5.12 -2.83
N PHE A 360 0.12 4.63 -4.07
CA PHE A 360 0.72 5.45 -5.13
C PHE A 360 -0.10 6.72 -5.43
N ILE A 361 -1.42 6.59 -5.59
CA ILE A 361 -2.29 7.73 -5.90
C ILE A 361 -2.35 8.69 -4.72
N ASP A 362 -2.53 8.18 -3.49
CA ASP A 362 -2.59 9.00 -2.27
C ASP A 362 -1.31 9.84 -2.11
N ILE A 363 -0.14 9.21 -2.21
CA ILE A 363 1.16 9.84 -1.97
C ILE A 363 1.50 10.85 -3.09
N THR A 364 1.37 10.43 -4.35
CA THR A 364 1.71 11.31 -5.49
C THR A 364 0.72 12.44 -5.67
N THR A 365 -0.52 12.33 -5.16
CA THR A 365 -1.46 13.43 -5.27
C THR A 365 -0.94 14.64 -4.52
N ASN A 366 -0.53 14.58 -3.25
CA ASN A 366 -0.22 15.80 -2.48
C ASN A 366 1.25 15.97 -2.07
N ALA A 367 2.15 15.07 -2.47
CA ALA A 367 3.59 15.31 -2.33
C ALA A 367 4.01 16.65 -2.97
N LYS A 368 4.88 17.43 -2.31
CA LYS A 368 5.33 18.73 -2.85
C LYS A 368 6.23 18.54 -4.07
N HIS A 369 7.08 17.53 -4.03
CA HIS A 369 7.94 17.12 -5.13
C HIS A 369 7.91 15.61 -5.33
N ILE A 370 7.71 15.17 -6.57
CA ILE A 370 7.80 13.77 -6.97
C ILE A 370 9.02 13.54 -7.85
N VAL A 371 9.78 12.50 -7.54
CA VAL A 371 10.90 12.02 -8.36
C VAL A 371 10.60 10.59 -8.80
N PHE A 372 10.19 10.44 -10.06
CA PHE A 372 9.98 9.15 -10.68
C PHE A 372 11.32 8.51 -11.07
N CYS A 373 11.62 7.35 -10.50
CA CYS A 373 12.83 6.57 -10.76
C CYS A 373 12.49 5.39 -11.67
N SER A 374 13.03 5.39 -12.89
CA SER A 374 12.78 4.33 -13.86
C SER A 374 13.96 4.18 -14.80
N THR A 375 14.23 2.96 -15.28
CA THR A 375 15.05 2.83 -16.48
C THR A 375 14.36 3.46 -17.70
N PHE A 376 15.12 3.86 -18.71
CA PHE A 376 14.56 4.46 -19.93
C PHE A 376 13.75 3.44 -20.76
N THR A 377 14.29 2.24 -20.89
CA THR A 377 13.64 1.05 -21.46
C THR A 377 13.59 -0.06 -20.41
N GLY A 378 12.61 -0.95 -20.51
CA GLY A 378 12.45 -2.13 -19.66
C GLY A 378 12.86 -3.41 -20.38
N LYS A 379 12.93 -4.52 -19.61
CA LYS A 379 13.15 -5.90 -20.09
C LYS A 379 14.41 -6.07 -20.95
N GLY A 380 15.51 -6.42 -20.27
CA GLY A 380 16.78 -6.82 -20.91
C GLY A 380 17.78 -5.68 -21.14
N LEU A 381 17.53 -4.50 -20.58
CA LEU A 381 18.47 -3.38 -20.61
C LEU A 381 19.71 -3.70 -19.77
N GLU A 382 20.90 -3.56 -20.37
CA GLU A 382 22.20 -3.73 -19.71
C GLU A 382 23.06 -2.48 -19.95
N VAL A 383 23.60 -1.90 -18.87
CA VAL A 383 24.31 -0.61 -18.88
C VAL A 383 25.59 -0.70 -18.05
N SER A 384 26.67 -0.15 -18.58
CA SER A 384 27.97 0.01 -17.90
C SER A 384 28.24 1.49 -17.57
N PHE A 385 28.95 1.71 -16.48
CA PHE A 385 29.34 3.04 -15.97
C PHE A 385 30.88 3.22 -15.91
N GLU A 386 31.63 2.41 -16.65
CA GLU A 386 33.09 2.46 -16.69
C GLU A 386 33.63 3.78 -17.25
N GLY A 387 34.74 4.25 -16.69
CA GLY A 387 35.39 5.49 -17.12
C GLY A 387 34.55 6.76 -16.94
N GLY A 388 33.55 6.74 -16.06
CA GLY A 388 32.66 7.89 -15.80
C GLY A 388 31.69 8.17 -16.93
N LYS A 389 31.41 7.20 -17.81
CA LYS A 389 30.48 7.34 -18.94
C LYS A 389 29.37 6.30 -18.84
N VAL A 390 28.19 6.66 -19.33
CA VAL A 390 27.07 5.71 -19.48
C VAL A 390 27.19 5.03 -20.84
N THR A 391 27.35 3.70 -20.84
CA THR A 391 27.38 2.87 -22.06
C THR A 391 26.23 1.88 -22.05
N ILE A 392 25.35 1.93 -23.05
CA ILE A 392 24.29 0.93 -23.24
C ILE A 392 24.92 -0.28 -23.91
N VAL A 393 25.11 -1.35 -23.16
CA VAL A 393 25.68 -2.62 -23.65
C VAL A 393 24.63 -3.39 -24.46
N LYS A 394 23.38 -3.36 -23.98
CA LYS A 394 22.23 -3.98 -24.63
C LYS A 394 20.98 -3.18 -24.33
N GLU A 395 20.20 -2.90 -25.37
CA GLU A 395 18.97 -2.12 -25.22
C GLU A 395 17.81 -2.98 -24.68
N GLY A 396 16.96 -2.35 -23.86
CA GLY A 396 15.73 -2.94 -23.36
C GLY A 396 14.65 -3.05 -24.45
N SER A 397 13.93 -4.18 -24.45
CA SER A 397 12.89 -4.47 -25.45
C SER A 397 11.54 -3.80 -25.17
N LEU A 398 11.32 -3.29 -23.95
CA LEU A 398 10.06 -2.66 -23.56
C LEU A 398 10.22 -1.13 -23.52
N ILE A 399 9.46 -0.42 -24.35
CA ILE A 399 9.39 1.04 -24.31
C ILE A 399 8.56 1.49 -23.11
N LYS A 400 9.11 2.38 -22.29
CA LYS A 400 8.43 2.93 -21.10
C LYS A 400 7.87 4.34 -21.31
N PHE A 401 8.48 5.11 -22.20
CA PHE A 401 7.97 6.41 -22.63
C PHE A 401 7.08 6.23 -23.85
N VAL A 402 5.77 6.27 -23.64
CA VAL A 402 4.74 5.89 -24.63
C VAL A 402 3.87 7.08 -25.02
N ASN A 403 3.19 7.00 -26.16
CA ASN A 403 2.27 8.05 -26.58
C ASN A 403 0.94 8.05 -25.80
N GLN A 404 0.52 6.87 -25.32
CA GLN A 404 -0.72 6.70 -24.58
C GLN A 404 -0.52 5.63 -23.50
N LEU A 405 -0.91 5.94 -22.27
CA LEU A 405 -0.88 5.01 -21.15
C LEU A 405 -2.02 4.00 -21.24
N GLN A 406 -1.78 2.78 -20.75
CA GLN A 406 -2.84 1.79 -20.54
C GLN A 406 -3.79 2.23 -19.43
N GLN A 407 -3.26 2.89 -18.40
CA GLN A 407 -4.02 3.37 -17.26
C GLN A 407 -3.31 4.59 -16.65
N ILE A 408 -4.06 5.63 -16.26
CA ILE A 408 -3.50 6.83 -15.63
C ILE A 408 -3.52 6.64 -14.12
N SER A 409 -2.36 6.43 -13.51
CA SER A 409 -2.19 6.35 -12.05
C SER A 409 -1.78 7.69 -11.45
N TYR A 410 -1.12 8.55 -12.22
CA TYR A 410 -0.78 9.92 -11.85
C TYR A 410 -1.03 10.83 -13.05
N ASN A 411 -1.69 11.95 -12.81
CA ASN A 411 -2.08 12.90 -13.85
C ASN A 411 -1.14 14.10 -13.87
N GLY A 412 -0.24 14.13 -14.85
CA GLY A 412 0.76 15.17 -15.01
C GLY A 412 0.16 16.53 -15.36
N ILE A 413 -1.01 16.58 -15.99
CA ILE A 413 -1.71 17.84 -16.32
C ILE A 413 -2.21 18.50 -15.03
N ILE A 414 -2.91 17.75 -14.17
CA ILE A 414 -3.40 18.23 -12.88
C ILE A 414 -2.23 18.70 -12.01
N ALA A 415 -1.16 17.90 -11.95
CA ALA A 415 0.04 18.23 -11.18
C ALA A 415 0.69 19.56 -11.61
N ARG A 416 0.80 19.80 -12.92
CA ARG A 416 1.32 21.07 -13.44
C ARG A 416 0.42 22.25 -13.12
N ASN A 417 -0.89 22.08 -13.24
CA ASN A 417 -1.85 23.16 -13.01
C ASN A 417 -1.81 23.67 -11.56
N LYS A 418 -1.42 22.81 -10.61
CA LYS A 418 -1.21 23.20 -9.20
C LYS A 418 0.25 23.50 -8.83
N GLY A 419 1.16 23.54 -9.80
CA GLY A 419 2.57 23.87 -9.57
C GLY A 419 3.39 22.79 -8.84
N GLN A 420 2.97 21.53 -8.90
CA GLN A 420 3.70 20.41 -8.28
C GLN A 420 4.99 20.12 -9.05
N LYS A 421 6.14 20.08 -8.35
CA LYS A 421 7.44 19.79 -8.96
C LYS A 421 7.53 18.30 -9.31
N MET A 422 8.00 17.98 -10.51
CA MET A 422 8.12 16.59 -10.96
C MET A 422 9.40 16.32 -11.75
N HIS A 423 10.08 15.22 -11.43
CA HIS A 423 11.24 14.71 -12.15
C HIS A 423 11.03 13.28 -12.62
N TYR A 424 11.56 12.94 -13.79
CA TYR A 424 11.66 11.58 -14.31
C TYR A 424 13.13 11.27 -14.52
N VAL A 425 13.71 10.53 -13.59
CA VAL A 425 15.12 10.18 -13.56
C VAL A 425 15.31 8.78 -14.12
N THR A 426 16.14 8.72 -15.16
CA THR A 426 16.59 7.47 -15.78
C THR A 426 18.10 7.36 -15.74
N GLU A 427 18.63 6.23 -16.19
CA GLU A 427 20.07 6.00 -16.25
C GLU A 427 20.79 6.85 -17.28
N ARG A 428 20.05 7.44 -18.24
CA ARG A 428 20.61 8.16 -19.39
C ARG A 428 20.05 9.57 -19.60
N ALA A 429 18.97 9.92 -18.92
CA ALA A 429 18.30 11.22 -19.07
C ALA A 429 17.49 11.57 -17.82
N VAL A 430 17.33 12.87 -17.59
CA VAL A 430 16.41 13.44 -16.61
C VAL A 430 15.44 14.36 -17.34
N PHE A 431 14.15 14.15 -17.13
CA PHE A 431 13.09 15.05 -17.60
C PHE A 431 12.52 15.80 -16.40
N ALA A 432 12.27 17.09 -16.57
CA ALA A 432 11.76 17.97 -15.53
C ALA A 432 10.69 18.89 -16.11
N LYS A 433 9.79 19.37 -15.26
CA LYS A 433 9.01 20.57 -15.53
C LYS A 433 8.80 21.39 -14.27
#